data_AF-A0A1V4MCS0-F1
#
_entry.id   AF-A0A1V4MCS0-F1
#
_cell.length_a   1.000
_cell.length_b   1.000
_cell.length_c   1.000
_cell.angle_alpha   90.00
_cell.angle_beta   90.00
_cell.angle_gamma   90.00
#
_symmetry.space_group_name_H-M   'P 1'
#
loop_
_entity.id
_entity.type
_entity.pdbx_description
1 polymer ?
#
loop_
_entity_poly.entity_id
_entity_poly.type
_entity_poly.pdbx_seq_one_letter_code
_entity_poly.pdbx_strand_id
1 'polypeptide(L)'
;MPDVSRRDFLRYAVYCSALAGGGLLSSGVSIGKELPTTASASGKANLFAVCISDLHIGERYGGVTGAPGKPTEYFRMSCSDEKKPYVRLEFIEFLKNCKIMKQKYGKIEYLIILGDMWDLAMNNQEDSFGLSTVLFRNLNNLDKNIMLGELFEKIIYVPGNHDHHFWTMIQEKYWVTERLEKGLVPLEMPRIVSLTVDINTGNVLHDITLPEDQEIPFHNLASSLLGLNISTPLYIAYPHIFLKKQKGEYILLTHGHLFEPNWNMITMMFGGQMTENNIPMTIRNIEMFNAITTELHSYSLGQTPPYEFWEKIYDLHFNNQAPSKWEKGIMEILKAHFYLRPGVKLDQDPKTQSTKFHDIEALQAERKLVEHYLMQAKKEYLDREDEITSLIYGHTHIPSFGEIFVRYDEEKKRPLNIYNTGGWVNIDPATFHMPVPMLIYEDGTVGALRLT
;
A
#
# COMPACT_ATOMS: atom_id res chain seq x y z
N MET A 1 21.71 -28.23 18.80
CA MET A 1 21.46 -26.78 18.85
C MET A 1 21.35 -26.40 20.32
N PRO A 2 22.38 -25.82 20.95
CA PRO A 2 22.30 -25.42 22.35
C PRO A 2 21.77 -23.99 22.49
N ASP A 3 20.76 -23.85 23.35
CA ASP A 3 20.34 -22.70 24.15
C ASP A 3 20.27 -21.32 23.50
N VAL A 4 19.14 -21.05 22.82
CA VAL A 4 18.68 -19.67 22.60
C VAL A 4 18.29 -19.09 23.96
N SER A 5 19.07 -18.12 24.46
CA SER A 5 18.80 -17.51 25.74
C SER A 5 17.66 -16.48 25.63
N ARG A 6 16.98 -16.20 26.76
CA ARG A 6 15.97 -15.12 26.86
C ARG A 6 16.52 -13.74 26.42
N ARG A 7 17.85 -13.57 26.42
CA ARG A 7 18.58 -12.38 25.97
C ARG A 7 18.66 -12.28 24.44
N ASP A 8 18.63 -13.42 23.74
CA ASP A 8 18.63 -13.49 22.27
C ASP A 8 17.22 -13.21 21.70
N PHE A 9 16.17 -13.57 22.44
CA PHE A 9 14.78 -13.22 22.10
C PHE A 9 14.51 -11.71 22.20
N LEU A 10 15.02 -11.04 23.25
CA LEU A 10 14.94 -9.58 23.40
C LEU A 10 15.78 -8.83 22.34
N ARG A 11 16.86 -9.43 21.84
CA ARG A 11 17.63 -8.89 20.70
C ARG A 11 16.88 -8.99 19.38
N TYR A 12 16.07 -10.04 19.22
CA TYR A 12 15.21 -10.22 18.05
C TYR A 12 14.07 -9.19 17.97
N ALA A 13 13.50 -8.77 19.11
CA ALA A 13 12.49 -7.71 19.14
C ALA A 13 13.06 -6.31 18.83
N VAL A 14 14.32 -6.03 19.21
CA VAL A 14 15.01 -4.76 18.90
C VAL A 14 15.53 -4.71 17.45
N TYR A 15 15.81 -5.87 16.86
CA TYR A 15 16.27 -6.06 15.47
C TYR A 15 15.28 -5.49 14.43
N CYS A 16 13.98 -5.50 14.73
CA CYS A 16 12.94 -5.17 13.75
C CYS A 16 12.60 -3.68 13.70
N SER A 17 12.64 -3.00 14.84
CA SER A 17 12.28 -1.57 14.95
C SER A 17 13.29 -0.63 14.32
N ALA A 18 14.37 -1.22 13.85
CA ALA A 18 15.63 -0.59 13.55
C ALA A 18 15.91 -0.55 12.05
N LEU A 19 15.47 -1.58 11.35
CA LEU A 19 15.34 -1.61 9.90
C LEU A 19 14.09 -0.85 9.44
N ALA A 20 13.08 -0.72 10.30
CA ALA A 20 11.84 -0.04 9.97
C ALA A 20 11.97 1.47 9.73
N GLY A 21 13.08 2.09 10.13
CA GLY A 21 13.39 3.48 9.79
C GLY A 21 14.33 3.65 8.58
N GLY A 22 15.05 2.61 8.18
CA GLY A 22 16.22 2.72 7.31
C GLY A 22 15.91 2.91 5.82
N GLY A 23 15.31 4.03 5.42
CA GLY A 23 15.37 4.53 4.05
C GLY A 23 16.71 5.23 3.82
N LEU A 24 17.68 4.58 3.18
CA LEU A 24 19.00 5.19 2.99
C LEU A 24 19.76 4.65 1.78
N LEU A 25 19.97 5.51 0.79
CA LEU A 25 21.20 5.79 0.01
C LEU A 25 20.85 6.72 -1.18
N SER A 26 21.46 7.91 -1.32
CA SER A 26 21.46 8.68 -2.59
C SER A 26 22.65 9.65 -2.72
N SER A 27 22.95 10.04 -3.96
CA SER A 27 23.85 11.14 -4.39
C SER A 27 23.07 12.08 -5.32
N GLY A 28 23.18 13.39 -5.12
CA GLY A 28 22.17 14.36 -5.59
C GLY A 28 22.37 15.03 -6.95
N VAL A 29 21.27 15.57 -7.49
CA VAL A 29 21.18 16.66 -8.49
C VAL A 29 19.88 17.47 -8.26
N SER A 30 19.86 18.70 -8.79
CA SER A 30 18.87 19.77 -8.70
C SER A 30 17.56 19.56 -9.49
N ILE A 31 16.44 19.98 -8.88
CA ILE A 31 15.05 19.87 -9.37
C ILE A 31 14.79 20.80 -10.57
N GLY A 32 14.26 20.24 -11.65
CA GLY A 32 13.76 20.95 -12.82
C GLY A 32 12.33 21.49 -12.61
N LYS A 33 12.09 22.72 -13.05
CA LYS A 33 10.79 23.41 -13.04
C LYS A 33 9.88 22.94 -14.18
N GLU A 34 8.57 23.00 -13.88
CA GLU A 34 7.41 23.02 -14.77
C GLU A 34 7.02 21.71 -15.48
N LEU A 35 5.97 21.06 -14.97
CA LEU A 35 5.20 20.00 -15.65
C LEU A 35 4.12 20.62 -16.55
N PRO A 36 3.86 20.06 -17.75
CA PRO A 36 3.00 20.69 -18.75
C PRO A 36 1.53 20.66 -18.34
N THR A 37 0.91 21.84 -18.30
CA THR A 37 -0.53 22.01 -18.42
C THR A 37 -0.92 21.81 -19.87
N THR A 38 -1.55 20.68 -20.23
CA THR A 38 -2.58 20.58 -21.29
C THR A 38 -2.99 19.12 -21.51
N ALA A 39 -4.15 18.74 -20.96
CA ALA A 39 -4.95 17.67 -21.56
C ALA A 39 -5.79 18.34 -22.66
N SER A 40 -5.49 18.02 -23.93
CA SER A 40 -6.27 18.47 -25.08
C SER A 40 -7.64 17.81 -25.09
N ALA A 41 -8.68 18.60 -25.39
CA ALA A 41 -10.05 18.15 -25.56
C ALA A 41 -10.20 17.24 -26.80
N SER A 42 -10.25 15.93 -26.58
CA SER A 42 -10.96 14.95 -27.43
C SER A 42 -12.08 14.33 -26.60
N GLY A 43 -13.20 13.94 -27.24
CA GLY A 43 -14.50 13.62 -26.63
C GLY A 43 -14.44 13.01 -25.22
N LYS A 44 -15.14 13.61 -24.25
CA LYS A 44 -15.05 13.27 -22.82
C LYS A 44 -15.45 11.80 -22.61
N ALA A 45 -14.47 10.91 -22.52
CA ALA A 45 -14.65 9.57 -21.99
C ALA A 45 -15.28 9.67 -20.59
N ASN A 46 -16.24 8.80 -20.27
CA ASN A 46 -16.82 8.82 -18.93
C ASN A 46 -15.80 8.32 -17.91
N LEU A 47 -15.95 8.78 -16.67
CA LEU A 47 -15.13 8.33 -15.56
C LEU A 47 -15.51 6.89 -15.21
N PHE A 48 -14.53 6.00 -15.24
CA PHE A 48 -14.70 4.59 -14.89
C PHE A 48 -14.35 4.32 -13.43
N ALA A 49 -13.14 4.70 -13.00
CA ALA A 49 -12.67 4.42 -11.64
C ALA A 49 -11.95 5.60 -11.01
N VAL A 50 -11.88 5.57 -9.68
CA VAL A 50 -11.06 6.46 -8.86
C VAL A 50 -10.14 5.61 -8.00
N CYS A 51 -8.84 5.92 -7.98
CA CYS A 51 -7.85 5.22 -7.16
C CYS A 51 -7.32 6.13 -6.05
N ILE A 52 -7.21 5.58 -4.84
CA ILE A 52 -6.59 6.20 -3.66
C ILE A 52 -5.73 5.16 -2.93
N SER A 53 -4.87 5.59 -2.03
CA SER A 53 -4.03 4.74 -1.18
C SER A 53 -3.57 5.51 0.06
N ASP A 54 -2.84 4.87 0.97
CA ASP A 54 -2.06 5.55 2.03
C ASP A 54 -2.91 6.42 2.96
N LEU A 55 -4.16 6.06 3.24
CA LEU A 55 -4.96 6.85 4.16
C LEU A 55 -4.43 6.75 5.60
N HIS A 56 -3.71 5.69 5.95
CA HIS A 56 -3.06 5.48 7.26
C HIS A 56 -3.97 5.82 8.45
N ILE A 57 -5.18 5.24 8.48
CA ILE A 57 -6.10 5.45 9.59
C ILE A 57 -5.44 4.93 10.87
N GLY A 58 -5.25 5.83 11.83
CA GLY A 58 -4.61 5.54 13.12
C GLY A 58 -3.27 6.22 13.30
N GLU A 59 -2.56 6.57 12.22
CA GLU A 59 -1.28 7.27 12.29
C GLU A 59 -1.48 8.74 12.69
N ARG A 60 -0.51 9.34 13.38
CA ARG A 60 -0.58 10.73 13.86
C ARG A 60 -0.66 11.79 12.75
N TYR A 61 -0.06 11.50 11.60
CA TYR A 61 -0.02 12.40 10.43
C TYR A 61 -0.78 11.85 9.22
N GLY A 62 -1.46 10.72 9.38
CA GLY A 62 -2.26 10.08 8.34
C GLY A 62 -3.56 10.82 8.03
N GLY A 63 -4.32 10.29 7.08
CA GLY A 63 -5.60 10.86 6.65
C GLY A 63 -6.66 10.90 7.75
N VAL A 64 -6.59 10.00 8.73
CA VAL A 64 -7.52 9.91 9.86
C VAL A 64 -6.77 9.53 11.13
N THR A 65 -6.98 10.27 12.21
CA THR A 65 -6.22 10.08 13.45
C THR A 65 -7.02 10.40 14.70
N GLY A 66 -6.64 9.80 15.83
CA GLY A 66 -7.17 10.14 17.15
C GLY A 66 -6.47 11.35 17.79
N ALA A 67 -5.24 11.63 17.39
CA ALA A 67 -4.36 12.61 18.05
C ALA A 67 -3.46 13.32 17.02
N PRO A 68 -4.01 14.25 16.21
CA PRO A 68 -3.26 14.83 15.09
C PRO A 68 -2.06 15.63 15.58
N GLY A 69 -0.92 15.46 14.90
CA GLY A 69 0.26 16.29 15.14
C GLY A 69 0.05 17.78 14.79
N LYS A 70 -0.87 18.07 13.86
CA LYS A 70 -1.23 19.43 13.43
C LYS A 70 -2.75 19.61 13.36
N PRO A 71 -3.45 19.85 14.50
CA PRO A 71 -4.91 19.83 14.56
C PRO A 71 -5.64 20.78 13.59
N THR A 72 -5.00 21.86 13.15
CA THR A 72 -5.59 22.84 12.21
C THR A 72 -5.72 22.33 10.78
N GLU A 73 -4.96 21.29 10.40
CA GLU A 73 -5.04 20.64 9.07
C GLU A 73 -6.18 19.59 9.02
N TYR A 74 -6.90 19.40 10.14
CA TYR A 74 -7.90 18.35 10.30
C TYR A 74 -9.25 18.93 10.68
N PHE A 75 -10.29 18.33 10.13
CA PHE A 75 -11.64 18.46 10.63
C PHE A 75 -11.87 17.46 11.76
N ARG A 76 -12.23 17.94 12.95
CA ARG A 76 -12.63 17.06 14.06
C ARG A 76 -14.09 16.66 13.91
N MET A 77 -14.35 15.37 13.78
CA MET A 77 -15.70 14.88 13.62
C MET A 77 -16.53 15.04 14.89
N SER A 78 -17.74 15.59 14.73
CA SER A 78 -18.73 15.69 15.79
C SER A 78 -19.65 14.47 15.75
N CYS A 79 -19.37 13.48 16.60
CA CYS A 79 -20.19 12.28 16.78
C CYS A 79 -20.43 12.00 18.27
N SER A 80 -21.46 11.20 18.56
CA SER A 80 -21.77 10.73 19.91
C SER A 80 -20.83 9.65 20.42
N ASP A 81 -20.03 9.05 19.53
CA ASP A 81 -19.01 8.08 19.86
C ASP A 81 -17.91 8.68 20.75
N GLU A 82 -17.34 7.83 21.61
CA GLU A 82 -16.22 8.21 22.48
C GLU A 82 -14.98 8.59 21.67
N LYS A 83 -14.66 7.79 20.64
CA LYS A 83 -13.63 8.12 19.65
C LYS A 83 -14.18 9.20 18.71
N LYS A 84 -13.49 10.33 18.62
CA LYS A 84 -13.83 11.45 17.73
C LYS A 84 -12.68 11.65 16.74
N PRO A 85 -12.74 11.01 15.55
CA PRO A 85 -11.65 11.07 14.60
C PRO A 85 -11.41 12.50 14.12
N TYR A 86 -10.14 12.83 13.97
CA TYR A 86 -9.68 13.95 13.17
C TYR A 86 -9.46 13.43 11.75
N VAL A 87 -10.07 14.10 10.78
CA VAL A 87 -10.04 13.70 9.37
C VAL A 87 -9.40 14.83 8.58
N ARG A 88 -8.43 14.51 7.72
CA ARG A 88 -7.82 15.50 6.83
C ARG A 88 -8.85 16.18 5.95
N LEU A 89 -8.71 17.49 5.78
CA LEU A 89 -9.66 18.29 5.00
C LEU A 89 -9.71 17.84 3.54
N GLU A 90 -8.58 17.42 2.99
CA GLU A 90 -8.43 16.92 1.62
C GLU A 90 -9.25 15.65 1.38
N PHE A 91 -9.41 14.80 2.40
CA PHE A 91 -10.23 13.58 2.28
C PHE A 91 -11.72 13.93 2.21
N ILE A 92 -12.16 14.93 2.97
CA ILE A 92 -13.52 15.44 2.89
C ILE A 92 -13.76 16.12 1.53
N GLU A 93 -12.78 16.88 1.04
CA GLU A 93 -12.85 17.50 -0.28
C GLU A 93 -12.91 16.46 -1.41
N PHE A 94 -12.13 15.40 -1.31
CA PHE A 94 -12.17 14.25 -2.22
C PHE A 94 -13.59 13.64 -2.31
N LEU A 95 -14.21 13.34 -1.16
CA LEU A 95 -15.58 12.79 -1.13
C LEU A 95 -16.60 13.75 -1.74
N LYS A 96 -16.45 15.06 -1.51
CA LYS A 96 -17.30 16.09 -2.12
C LYS A 96 -17.12 16.18 -3.64
N ASN A 97 -15.88 16.07 -4.13
CA ASN A 97 -15.61 16.00 -5.56
C ASN A 97 -16.24 14.75 -6.20
N CYS A 98 -16.15 13.60 -5.55
CA CYS A 98 -16.84 12.38 -5.99
C CYS A 98 -18.36 12.55 -6.03
N LYS A 99 -18.94 13.25 -5.03
CA LYS A 99 -20.37 13.59 -5.03
C LYS A 99 -20.77 14.48 -6.21
N ILE A 100 -19.95 15.47 -6.58
CA ILE A 100 -20.18 16.32 -7.75
C ILE A 100 -20.10 15.49 -9.04
N MET A 101 -19.11 14.59 -9.16
CA MET A 101 -19.01 13.66 -10.29
C MET A 101 -20.24 12.78 -10.38
N LYS A 102 -20.70 12.24 -9.24
CA LYS A 102 -21.92 11.45 -9.15
C LYS A 102 -23.15 12.18 -9.67
N GLN A 103 -23.34 13.43 -9.25
CA GLN A 103 -24.48 14.24 -9.69
C GLN A 103 -24.50 14.47 -11.20
N LYS A 104 -23.32 14.45 -11.84
CA LYS A 104 -23.18 14.73 -13.26
C LYS A 104 -23.26 13.47 -14.14
N TYR A 105 -22.72 12.35 -13.66
CA TYR A 105 -22.51 11.16 -14.49
C TYR A 105 -23.17 9.88 -13.93
N GLY A 106 -23.84 9.97 -12.77
CA GLY A 106 -24.23 8.78 -12.01
C GLY A 106 -23.08 8.29 -11.11
N LYS A 107 -23.33 7.24 -10.32
CA LYS A 107 -22.30 6.68 -9.45
C LYS A 107 -21.07 6.27 -10.27
N ILE A 108 -19.90 6.41 -9.65
CA ILE A 108 -18.64 6.00 -10.26
C ILE A 108 -18.56 4.47 -10.16
N GLU A 109 -18.18 3.79 -11.25
CA GLU A 109 -18.20 2.33 -11.29
C GLU A 109 -17.33 1.70 -10.19
N TYR A 110 -16.09 2.20 -10.04
CA TYR A 110 -15.15 1.68 -9.04
C TYR A 110 -14.50 2.77 -8.16
N LEU A 111 -14.46 2.52 -6.85
CA LEU A 111 -13.37 2.99 -5.98
C LEU A 111 -12.33 1.87 -5.86
N ILE A 112 -11.08 2.18 -6.16
CA ILE A 112 -9.95 1.26 -6.01
C ILE A 112 -9.05 1.81 -4.89
N ILE A 113 -8.88 1.04 -3.82
CA ILE A 113 -8.04 1.40 -2.68
C ILE A 113 -6.75 0.58 -2.77
N LEU A 114 -5.63 1.21 -3.10
CA LEU A 114 -4.31 0.61 -3.27
C LEU A 114 -3.50 0.65 -1.98
N GLY A 115 -4.08 0.09 -0.93
CA GLY A 115 -3.38 -0.27 0.30
C GLY A 115 -3.11 0.89 1.25
N ASP A 116 -2.49 0.50 2.36
CA ASP A 116 -2.21 1.31 3.55
C ASP A 116 -3.41 2.15 4.00
N MET A 117 -4.55 1.47 4.10
CA MET A 117 -5.78 2.07 4.59
C MET A 117 -5.74 2.23 6.11
N TRP A 118 -5.23 1.22 6.82
CA TRP A 118 -5.08 1.25 8.28
C TRP A 118 -3.61 1.21 8.64
N ASP A 119 -3.19 2.10 9.54
CA ASP A 119 -1.84 2.03 10.07
C ASP A 119 -1.82 1.15 11.32
N LEU A 120 -1.44 -0.11 11.13
CA LEU A 120 -1.24 -1.08 12.20
C LEU A 120 0.23 -1.17 12.65
N ALA A 121 1.12 -0.44 11.98
CA ALA A 121 2.54 -0.39 12.28
C ALA A 121 2.83 0.65 13.37
N MET A 122 2.07 1.75 13.35
CA MET A 122 2.26 2.91 14.25
C MET A 122 1.21 2.99 15.35
N ASN A 123 0.07 2.31 15.19
CA ASN A 123 -1.03 2.34 16.15
C ASN A 123 -1.57 0.95 16.43
N ASN A 124 -2.21 0.79 17.59
CA ASN A 124 -2.88 -0.45 17.93
C ASN A 124 -4.10 -0.67 17.04
N GLN A 125 -4.40 -1.94 16.80
CA GLN A 125 -5.46 -2.36 15.89
C GLN A 125 -6.85 -1.87 16.32
N GLU A 126 -7.14 -1.86 17.62
CA GLU A 126 -8.44 -1.42 18.17
C GLU A 126 -8.70 0.07 17.90
N ASP A 127 -7.65 0.89 17.93
CA ASP A 127 -7.71 2.31 17.62
C ASP A 127 -7.88 2.56 16.13
N SER A 128 -7.04 1.97 15.29
CA SER A 128 -7.13 2.12 13.82
C SER A 128 -8.50 1.66 13.29
N PHE A 129 -8.97 0.49 13.71
CA PHE A 129 -10.30 -0.03 13.29
C PHE A 129 -11.46 0.75 13.91
N GLY A 130 -11.32 1.19 15.16
CA GLY A 130 -12.32 2.02 15.82
C GLY A 130 -12.51 3.37 15.13
N LEU A 131 -11.41 4.04 14.78
CA LEU A 131 -11.43 5.30 14.02
C LEU A 131 -12.06 5.13 12.65
N SER A 132 -11.69 4.07 11.92
CA SER A 132 -12.28 3.72 10.61
C SER A 132 -13.80 3.54 10.70
N THR A 133 -14.24 2.71 11.64
CA THR A 133 -15.66 2.40 11.83
C THR A 133 -16.46 3.66 12.16
N VAL A 134 -15.94 4.48 13.08
CA VAL A 134 -16.61 5.72 13.48
C VAL A 134 -16.67 6.70 12.31
N LEU A 135 -15.59 6.87 11.54
CA LEU A 135 -15.56 7.73 10.35
C LEU A 135 -16.62 7.31 9.33
N PHE A 136 -16.52 6.10 8.79
CA PHE A 136 -17.33 5.70 7.64
C PHE A 136 -18.82 5.58 7.97
N ARG A 137 -19.16 5.19 9.20
CA ARG A 137 -20.57 5.17 9.68
C ARG A 137 -21.16 6.57 9.80
N ASN A 138 -20.35 7.58 10.11
CA ASN A 138 -20.81 8.94 10.38
C ASN A 138 -20.61 9.91 9.21
N LEU A 139 -20.11 9.47 8.04
CA LEU A 139 -19.91 10.34 6.88
C LEU A 139 -21.19 11.10 6.48
N ASN A 140 -22.36 10.47 6.58
CA ASN A 140 -23.64 11.11 6.27
C ASN A 140 -24.04 12.23 7.25
N ASN A 141 -23.42 12.31 8.43
CA ASN A 141 -23.59 13.44 9.36
C ASN A 141 -22.77 14.67 8.93
N LEU A 142 -21.74 14.48 8.10
CA LEU A 142 -20.89 15.56 7.59
C LEU A 142 -21.50 16.21 6.36
N ASP A 143 -21.95 15.39 5.42
CA ASP A 143 -22.72 15.81 4.26
C ASP A 143 -23.61 14.64 3.82
N LYS A 144 -24.83 14.92 3.37
CA LYS A 144 -25.69 13.85 2.85
C LYS A 144 -25.13 13.35 1.53
N ASN A 145 -25.22 12.04 1.29
CA ASN A 145 -24.87 11.40 0.02
C ASN A 145 -23.36 11.34 -0.26
N ILE A 146 -22.51 11.28 0.77
CA ILE A 146 -21.05 11.09 0.63
C ILE A 146 -20.55 9.76 1.19
N MET A 147 -21.44 8.84 1.60
CA MET A 147 -21.00 7.49 1.96
C MET A 147 -20.43 6.78 0.73
N LEU A 148 -19.44 5.91 0.93
CA LEU A 148 -18.79 5.22 -0.18
C LEU A 148 -19.78 4.45 -1.06
N GLY A 149 -20.71 3.68 -0.46
CA GLY A 149 -21.76 2.97 -1.20
C GLY A 149 -22.81 3.86 -1.88
N GLU A 150 -22.84 5.15 -1.57
CA GLU A 150 -23.65 6.13 -2.30
C GLU A 150 -22.88 6.71 -3.48
N LEU A 151 -21.55 6.80 -3.41
CA LEU A 151 -20.68 7.40 -4.42
C LEU A 151 -20.24 6.41 -5.51
N PHE A 152 -20.05 5.16 -5.12
CA PHE A 152 -19.48 4.11 -5.95
C PHE A 152 -20.44 2.93 -6.11
N GLU A 153 -20.38 2.25 -7.26
CA GLU A 153 -21.12 1.00 -7.46
C GLU A 153 -20.39 -0.19 -6.83
N LYS A 154 -19.07 -0.26 -7.00
CA LYS A 154 -18.22 -1.33 -6.49
C LYS A 154 -16.96 -0.76 -5.84
N ILE A 155 -16.39 -1.52 -4.91
CA ILE A 155 -15.11 -1.18 -4.30
C ILE A 155 -14.15 -2.34 -4.49
N ILE A 156 -12.91 -2.03 -4.87
CA ILE A 156 -11.81 -2.99 -4.88
C ILE A 156 -10.77 -2.53 -3.86
N TYR A 157 -10.39 -3.41 -2.97
CA TYR A 157 -9.37 -3.16 -1.96
C TYR A 157 -8.16 -4.05 -2.19
N VAL A 158 -7.00 -3.43 -2.33
CA VAL A 158 -5.70 -4.09 -2.49
C VAL A 158 -4.86 -3.78 -1.25
N PRO A 159 -4.70 -4.70 -0.29
CA PRO A 159 -3.92 -4.43 0.92
C PRO A 159 -2.49 -3.99 0.62
N GLY A 160 -1.99 -3.02 1.40
CA GLY A 160 -0.59 -2.60 1.41
C GLY A 160 0.26 -3.36 2.42
N ASN A 161 1.44 -2.86 2.75
CA ASN A 161 2.28 -3.45 3.80
C ASN A 161 1.69 -3.18 5.19
N HIS A 162 1.17 -1.98 5.50
CA HIS A 162 0.52 -1.68 6.79
C HIS A 162 -0.77 -2.48 7.00
N ASP A 163 -1.39 -2.88 5.89
CA ASP A 163 -2.60 -3.70 5.90
C ASP A 163 -2.32 -5.21 5.89
N HIS A 164 -1.06 -5.64 5.79
CA HIS A 164 -0.71 -7.05 5.54
C HIS A 164 -1.26 -8.00 6.62
N HIS A 165 -1.29 -7.56 7.88
CA HIS A 165 -1.87 -8.36 8.95
C HIS A 165 -3.37 -8.54 8.76
N PHE A 166 -4.07 -7.48 8.34
CA PHE A 166 -5.49 -7.54 8.04
C PHE A 166 -5.80 -8.48 6.88
N TRP A 167 -4.94 -8.52 5.85
CA TRP A 167 -4.99 -9.53 4.79
C TRP A 167 -4.84 -10.94 5.34
N THR A 168 -3.89 -11.16 6.25
CA THR A 168 -3.69 -12.45 6.92
C THR A 168 -4.94 -12.85 7.73
N MET A 169 -5.53 -11.92 8.49
CA MET A 169 -6.77 -12.17 9.24
C MET A 169 -7.95 -12.61 8.35
N ILE A 170 -8.10 -11.98 7.17
CA ILE A 170 -9.15 -12.36 6.20
C ILE A 170 -8.92 -13.79 5.70
N GLN A 171 -7.69 -14.12 5.34
CA GLN A 171 -7.34 -15.46 4.87
C GLN A 171 -7.58 -16.51 5.97
N GLU A 172 -7.08 -16.27 7.18
CA GLU A 172 -7.27 -17.18 8.32
C GLU A 172 -8.75 -17.41 8.61
N LYS A 173 -9.56 -16.34 8.60
CA LYS A 173 -11.00 -16.43 8.81
C LYS A 173 -11.66 -17.39 7.81
N TYR A 174 -11.46 -17.17 6.52
CA TYR A 174 -12.22 -17.88 5.48
C TYR A 174 -11.59 -19.21 5.04
N TRP A 175 -10.28 -19.41 5.21
CA TRP A 175 -9.58 -20.66 4.85
C TRP A 175 -9.34 -21.59 6.02
N VAL A 176 -9.36 -21.10 7.26
CA VAL A 176 -9.07 -21.91 8.44
C VAL A 176 -10.26 -21.91 9.38
N THR A 177 -10.59 -20.75 9.97
CA THR A 177 -11.53 -20.67 11.10
C THR A 177 -12.95 -21.10 10.73
N GLU A 178 -13.56 -20.49 9.72
CA GLU A 178 -14.95 -20.82 9.33
C GLU A 178 -15.08 -22.26 8.82
N ARG A 179 -14.01 -22.81 8.24
CA ARG A 179 -13.99 -24.22 7.79
C ARG A 179 -14.01 -25.16 8.99
N LEU A 180 -13.13 -24.91 9.96
CA LEU A 180 -13.09 -25.68 11.20
C LEU A 180 -14.42 -25.59 11.97
N GLU A 181 -15.04 -24.40 12.04
CA GLU A 181 -16.35 -24.19 12.66
C GLU A 181 -17.48 -24.98 11.97
N LYS A 182 -17.37 -25.19 10.65
CA LYS A 182 -18.28 -26.05 9.86
C LYS A 182 -17.92 -27.54 9.90
N GLY A 183 -16.90 -27.93 10.66
CA GLY A 183 -16.40 -29.31 10.71
C GLY A 183 -15.63 -29.77 9.47
N LEU A 184 -15.16 -28.83 8.65
CA LEU A 184 -14.35 -29.07 7.46
C LEU A 184 -12.86 -28.96 7.77
N VAL A 185 -12.01 -29.64 6.99
CA VAL A 185 -10.55 -29.47 7.07
C VAL A 185 -10.14 -28.06 6.60
N PRO A 186 -9.11 -27.44 7.23
CA PRO A 186 -8.61 -26.15 6.79
C PRO A 186 -7.96 -26.28 5.41
N LEU A 187 -7.97 -25.19 4.65
CA LEU A 187 -7.34 -25.10 3.34
C LEU A 187 -6.06 -24.27 3.42
N GLU A 188 -5.19 -24.47 2.44
CA GLU A 188 -4.02 -23.60 2.28
C GLU A 188 -4.51 -22.18 1.99
N MET A 189 -4.02 -21.21 2.78
CA MET A 189 -4.31 -19.79 2.52
C MET A 189 -3.79 -19.41 1.13
N PRO A 190 -4.56 -18.62 0.35
CA PRO A 190 -4.24 -18.36 -1.04
C PRO A 190 -2.93 -17.57 -1.20
N ARG A 191 -2.52 -16.81 -0.18
CA ARG A 191 -1.35 -15.90 -0.13
C ARG A 191 -1.47 -14.72 -1.06
N ILE A 192 -1.78 -14.99 -2.32
CA ILE A 192 -2.06 -14.02 -3.37
C ILE A 192 -3.41 -14.34 -4.02
N VAL A 193 -4.16 -13.30 -4.35
CA VAL A 193 -5.43 -13.32 -5.08
C VAL A 193 -5.41 -12.15 -6.05
N SER A 194 -5.21 -12.40 -7.33
CA SER A 194 -5.28 -11.35 -8.36
C SER A 194 -6.68 -11.27 -8.97
N LEU A 195 -7.06 -10.07 -9.41
CA LEU A 195 -8.28 -9.80 -10.17
C LEU A 195 -7.95 -9.06 -11.46
N THR A 196 -8.67 -9.39 -12.52
CA THR A 196 -8.72 -8.60 -13.75
C THR A 196 -10.07 -7.91 -13.88
N VAL A 197 -10.09 -6.60 -14.12
CA VAL A 197 -11.31 -5.85 -14.42
C VAL A 197 -11.28 -5.39 -15.87
N ASP A 198 -12.32 -5.71 -16.63
CA ASP A 198 -12.46 -5.24 -18.01
C ASP A 198 -13.13 -3.86 -18.03
N ILE A 199 -12.40 -2.83 -18.47
CA ILE A 199 -12.88 -1.44 -18.50
C ILE A 199 -14.12 -1.29 -19.41
N ASN A 200 -14.25 -2.10 -20.46
CA ASN A 200 -15.37 -1.96 -21.41
C ASN A 200 -16.67 -2.56 -20.88
N THR A 201 -16.58 -3.53 -19.96
CA THR A 201 -17.76 -4.24 -19.42
C THR A 201 -18.01 -3.94 -17.95
N GLY A 202 -17.02 -3.42 -17.24
CA GLY A 202 -17.04 -3.28 -15.79
C GLY A 202 -17.08 -4.61 -15.04
N ASN A 203 -16.79 -5.75 -15.69
CA ASN A 203 -16.79 -7.06 -15.05
C ASN A 203 -15.46 -7.32 -14.34
N VAL A 204 -15.55 -7.95 -13.17
CA VAL A 204 -14.40 -8.48 -12.42
C VAL A 204 -14.26 -9.97 -12.75
N LEU A 205 -13.04 -10.38 -13.09
CA LEU A 205 -12.63 -11.76 -13.33
C LEU A 205 -11.63 -12.15 -12.26
N HIS A 206 -11.84 -13.30 -11.62
CA HIS A 206 -10.87 -13.86 -10.69
C HIS A 206 -9.80 -14.62 -11.48
N ASP A 207 -8.54 -14.22 -11.32
CA ASP A 207 -7.44 -14.83 -12.09
C ASP A 207 -7.00 -16.19 -11.52
N ILE A 208 -7.51 -16.55 -10.33
CA ILE A 208 -7.27 -17.83 -9.68
C ILE A 208 -8.61 -18.54 -9.55
N THR A 209 -8.66 -19.80 -10.00
CA THR A 209 -9.79 -20.69 -9.68
C THR A 209 -9.72 -21.03 -8.19
N LEU A 210 -10.50 -20.33 -7.38
CA LEU A 210 -10.76 -20.76 -6.02
C LEU A 210 -11.70 -21.98 -6.05
N PRO A 211 -11.66 -22.87 -5.04
CA PRO A 211 -12.65 -23.94 -4.92
C PRO A 211 -14.08 -23.36 -5.00
N GLU A 212 -15.01 -24.04 -5.69
CA GLU A 212 -16.39 -23.56 -5.92
C GLU A 212 -17.15 -23.20 -4.63
N ASP A 213 -16.74 -23.75 -3.49
CA ASP A 213 -17.31 -23.47 -2.16
C ASP A 213 -16.63 -22.33 -1.41
N GLN A 214 -15.69 -21.60 -2.03
CA GLN A 214 -14.80 -20.71 -1.31
C GLN A 214 -14.41 -19.44 -2.07
N GLU A 215 -15.20 -18.39 -1.85
CA GLU A 215 -14.87 -17.02 -2.25
C GLU A 215 -14.85 -16.13 -1.01
N ILE A 216 -14.05 -15.06 -1.05
CA ILE A 216 -14.15 -14.00 -0.03
C ILE A 216 -15.52 -13.34 -0.23
N PRO A 217 -16.42 -13.35 0.78
CA PRO A 217 -17.73 -12.75 0.63
C PRO A 217 -17.60 -11.25 0.30
N PHE A 218 -18.43 -10.75 -0.62
CA PHE A 218 -18.47 -9.32 -0.98
C PHE A 218 -18.79 -8.40 0.20
N HIS A 219 -19.44 -8.94 1.23
CA HIS A 219 -19.66 -8.28 2.49
C HIS A 219 -18.89 -9.00 3.59
N ASN A 220 -17.76 -8.43 3.99
CA ASN A 220 -16.82 -9.03 4.93
C ASN A 220 -16.36 -8.00 5.98
N LEU A 221 -15.28 -8.32 6.71
CA LEU A 221 -14.73 -7.45 7.75
C LEU A 221 -14.33 -6.07 7.20
N ALA A 222 -13.70 -6.01 6.02
CA ALA A 222 -13.28 -4.77 5.39
C ALA A 222 -14.48 -3.91 4.99
N SER A 223 -15.55 -4.54 4.49
CA SER A 223 -16.81 -3.84 4.17
C SER A 223 -17.38 -3.13 5.40
N SER A 224 -17.30 -3.76 6.58
CA SER A 224 -17.76 -3.16 7.83
C SER A 224 -16.91 -1.97 8.25
N LEU A 225 -15.57 -2.10 8.16
CA LEU A 225 -14.64 -1.02 8.49
C LEU A 225 -14.77 0.18 7.55
N LEU A 226 -15.20 -0.05 6.30
CA LEU A 226 -15.47 0.96 5.27
C LEU A 226 -16.92 1.47 5.26
N GLY A 227 -17.75 1.03 6.22
CA GLY A 227 -19.16 1.46 6.33
C GLY A 227 -20.04 1.08 5.13
N LEU A 228 -19.70 -0.01 4.45
CA LEU A 228 -20.43 -0.52 3.28
C LEU A 228 -21.60 -1.41 3.71
N ASN A 229 -22.68 -1.34 2.94
CA ASN A 229 -23.83 -2.23 3.07
C ASN A 229 -23.76 -3.36 2.04
N ILE A 230 -24.70 -4.30 2.13
CA ILE A 230 -24.79 -5.46 1.23
C ILE A 230 -25.01 -5.09 -0.25
N SER A 231 -25.51 -3.88 -0.54
CA SER A 231 -25.72 -3.42 -1.92
C SER A 231 -24.47 -2.85 -2.59
N THR A 232 -23.38 -2.69 -1.85
CA THR A 232 -22.09 -2.20 -2.39
C THR A 232 -21.05 -3.31 -2.26
N PRO A 233 -20.84 -4.14 -3.30
CA PRO A 233 -19.90 -5.24 -3.21
C PRO A 233 -18.45 -4.73 -3.05
N LEU A 234 -17.72 -5.38 -2.15
CA LEU A 234 -16.29 -5.18 -1.94
C LEU A 234 -15.52 -6.40 -2.44
N TYR A 235 -14.64 -6.18 -3.41
CA TYR A 235 -13.68 -7.16 -3.88
C TYR A 235 -12.35 -6.94 -3.16
N ILE A 236 -11.65 -8.03 -2.84
CA ILE A 236 -10.32 -7.97 -2.23
C ILE A 236 -9.35 -8.73 -3.14
N ALA A 237 -8.23 -8.08 -3.44
CA ALA A 237 -7.15 -8.66 -4.24
C ALA A 237 -5.82 -8.36 -3.55
N TYR A 238 -4.84 -9.24 -3.67
CA TYR A 238 -3.50 -9.01 -3.14
C TYR A 238 -2.45 -9.80 -3.95
N PRO A 239 -1.30 -9.22 -4.30
CA PRO A 239 -0.86 -7.86 -4.05
C PRO A 239 -1.24 -6.85 -5.16
N HIS A 240 -1.98 -7.29 -6.19
CA HIS A 240 -2.31 -6.45 -7.34
C HIS A 240 -3.64 -6.81 -8.01
N ILE A 241 -4.07 -5.94 -8.90
CA ILE A 241 -5.12 -6.16 -9.91
C ILE A 241 -4.64 -5.68 -11.27
N PHE A 242 -5.32 -6.14 -12.32
CA PHE A 242 -5.16 -5.68 -13.68
C PHE A 242 -6.42 -4.97 -14.16
N LEU A 243 -6.28 -3.82 -14.82
CA LEU A 243 -7.36 -3.26 -15.63
C LEU A 243 -7.07 -3.52 -17.10
N LYS A 244 -7.93 -4.33 -17.71
CA LYS A 244 -7.86 -4.65 -19.13
C LYS A 244 -8.42 -3.50 -19.96
N LYS A 245 -7.56 -2.91 -20.80
CA LYS A 245 -7.91 -1.94 -21.82
C LYS A 245 -8.28 -2.66 -23.12
N GLN A 246 -8.38 -1.90 -24.21
CA GLN A 246 -8.53 -2.45 -25.56
C GLN A 246 -7.25 -3.15 -26.03
N LYS A 247 -7.38 -4.12 -26.95
CA LYS A 247 -6.27 -4.73 -27.70
C LYS A 247 -5.18 -5.43 -26.85
N GLY A 248 -5.53 -6.00 -25.69
CA GLY A 248 -4.56 -6.74 -24.86
C GLY A 248 -3.60 -5.84 -24.06
N GLU A 249 -3.91 -4.55 -23.94
CA GLU A 249 -3.16 -3.63 -23.07
C GLU A 249 -3.76 -3.62 -21.66
N TYR A 250 -2.90 -3.50 -20.64
CA TYR A 250 -3.29 -3.53 -19.24
C TYR A 250 -2.68 -2.38 -18.44
N ILE A 251 -3.42 -1.91 -17.43
CA ILE A 251 -2.88 -1.14 -16.30
C ILE A 251 -2.67 -2.13 -15.15
N LEU A 252 -1.47 -2.19 -14.61
CA LEU A 252 -1.22 -2.90 -13.35
C LEU A 252 -1.46 -1.93 -12.19
N LEU A 253 -2.23 -2.34 -11.19
CA LEU A 253 -2.42 -1.58 -9.97
C LEU A 253 -2.03 -2.42 -8.77
N THR A 254 -1.22 -1.86 -7.89
CA THR A 254 -0.71 -2.52 -6.68
C THR A 254 -0.45 -1.47 -5.62
N HIS A 255 -0.28 -1.86 -4.36
CA HIS A 255 0.22 -0.89 -3.38
C HIS A 255 1.66 -0.46 -3.69
N GLY A 256 2.54 -1.41 -4.05
CA GLY A 256 3.90 -1.14 -4.53
C GLY A 256 5.03 -1.46 -3.54
N HIS A 257 4.73 -1.93 -2.32
CA HIS A 257 5.74 -2.27 -1.32
C HIS A 257 6.74 -3.34 -1.81
N LEU A 258 6.31 -4.29 -2.65
CA LEU A 258 7.20 -5.29 -3.24
C LEU A 258 8.18 -4.73 -4.29
N PHE A 259 8.19 -3.42 -4.54
CA PHE A 259 9.23 -2.75 -5.34
C PHE A 259 10.46 -2.36 -4.52
N GLU A 260 10.39 -2.47 -3.18
CA GLU A 260 11.45 -1.99 -2.31
C GLU A 260 12.25 -3.13 -1.66
N PRO A 261 13.55 -2.90 -1.41
CA PRO A 261 14.39 -3.87 -0.72
C PRO A 261 13.88 -4.28 0.66
N ASN A 262 13.27 -3.35 1.40
CA ASN A 262 12.80 -3.59 2.79
C ASN A 262 11.73 -4.69 2.85
N TRP A 263 10.82 -4.70 1.88
CA TRP A 263 9.76 -5.71 1.77
C TRP A 263 10.15 -6.93 0.95
N ASN A 264 11.39 -6.96 0.44
CA ASN A 264 11.99 -8.10 -0.27
C ASN A 264 13.21 -8.67 0.48
N MET A 265 13.42 -8.28 1.74
CA MET A 265 14.65 -8.52 2.48
C MET A 265 15.06 -10.00 2.51
N ILE A 266 14.15 -10.91 2.90
CA ILE A 266 14.46 -12.34 3.01
C ILE A 266 14.83 -12.91 1.64
N THR A 267 14.08 -12.58 0.60
CA THR A 267 14.37 -13.06 -0.75
C THR A 267 15.65 -12.49 -1.34
N MET A 268 16.00 -11.25 -1.01
CA MET A 268 17.27 -10.65 -1.44
C MET A 268 18.45 -11.27 -0.70
N MET A 269 18.29 -11.58 0.58
CA MET A 269 19.32 -12.20 1.40
C MET A 269 19.61 -13.66 1.01
N PHE A 270 18.55 -14.42 0.71
CA PHE A 270 18.65 -15.86 0.45
C PHE A 270 18.47 -16.22 -1.02
N GLY A 271 18.42 -15.25 -1.94
CA GLY A 271 18.13 -15.49 -3.36
C GLY A 271 19.09 -16.48 -4.04
N GLY A 272 20.36 -16.48 -3.64
CA GLY A 272 21.34 -17.46 -4.12
C GLY A 272 20.97 -18.90 -3.69
N GLN A 273 20.66 -19.09 -2.41
CA GLN A 273 20.24 -20.37 -1.86
C GLN A 273 18.89 -20.81 -2.43
N MET A 274 17.94 -19.90 -2.61
CA MET A 274 16.67 -20.19 -3.26
C MET A 274 16.89 -20.72 -4.68
N THR A 275 17.80 -20.09 -5.44
CA THR A 275 18.19 -20.54 -6.79
C THR A 275 18.84 -21.92 -6.75
N GLU A 276 19.80 -22.15 -5.86
CA GLU A 276 20.48 -23.45 -5.69
C GLU A 276 19.51 -24.59 -5.32
N ASN A 277 18.43 -24.26 -4.62
CA ASN A 277 17.39 -25.20 -4.19
C ASN A 277 16.17 -25.25 -5.13
N ASN A 278 16.26 -24.64 -6.32
CA ASN A 278 15.17 -24.60 -7.32
C ASN A 278 13.85 -24.01 -6.78
N ILE A 279 13.93 -23.07 -5.85
CA ILE A 279 12.76 -22.34 -5.35
C ILE A 279 12.49 -21.18 -6.31
N PRO A 280 11.37 -21.18 -7.06
CA PRO A 280 11.13 -20.16 -8.06
C PRO A 280 10.76 -18.81 -7.40
N MET A 281 11.27 -17.71 -7.95
CA MET A 281 10.99 -16.35 -7.49
C MET A 281 9.68 -15.80 -8.06
N THR A 282 8.58 -16.55 -7.89
CA THR A 282 7.22 -16.12 -8.22
C THR A 282 6.75 -15.03 -7.26
N ILE A 283 5.69 -14.30 -7.62
CA ILE A 283 5.10 -13.29 -6.71
C ILE A 283 4.63 -13.95 -5.42
N ARG A 284 4.02 -15.15 -5.52
CA ARG A 284 3.62 -15.96 -4.36
C ARG A 284 4.79 -16.21 -3.41
N ASN A 285 5.92 -16.69 -3.92
CA ASN A 285 7.05 -17.02 -3.07
C ASN A 285 7.71 -15.77 -2.50
N ILE A 286 7.76 -14.68 -3.26
CA ILE A 286 8.24 -13.39 -2.76
C ILE A 286 7.40 -12.92 -1.57
N GLU A 287 6.08 -12.93 -1.72
CA GLU A 287 5.16 -12.63 -0.61
C GLU A 287 5.43 -13.57 0.57
N MET A 288 5.40 -14.88 0.36
CA MET A 288 5.46 -15.86 1.45
C MET A 288 6.76 -15.76 2.26
N PHE A 289 7.90 -15.59 1.60
CA PHE A 289 9.19 -15.52 2.29
C PHE A 289 9.38 -14.19 3.02
N ASN A 290 8.83 -13.09 2.49
CA ASN A 290 8.96 -11.77 3.11
C ASN A 290 7.81 -11.42 4.06
N ALA A 291 6.72 -12.18 4.07
CA ALA A 291 5.56 -11.96 4.96
C ALA A 291 5.98 -11.87 6.43
N ILE A 292 6.97 -12.66 6.88
CA ILE A 292 7.48 -12.59 8.25
C ILE A 292 8.08 -11.23 8.59
N THR A 293 8.81 -10.61 7.66
CA THR A 293 9.37 -9.28 7.88
C THR A 293 8.29 -8.23 7.74
N THR A 294 7.36 -8.39 6.80
CA THR A 294 6.21 -7.51 6.64
C THR A 294 5.35 -7.45 7.91
N GLU A 295 4.88 -8.60 8.42
CA GLU A 295 4.11 -8.70 9.67
C GLU A 295 4.83 -8.13 10.89
N LEU A 296 6.15 -8.25 10.90
CA LEU A 296 6.95 -7.81 12.02
C LEU A 296 7.06 -6.29 12.04
N HIS A 297 7.36 -5.66 10.91
CA HIS A 297 7.49 -4.21 10.78
C HIS A 297 6.13 -3.49 10.76
N SER A 298 5.22 -4.00 9.95
CA SER A 298 3.95 -3.32 9.65
C SER A 298 2.81 -3.66 10.62
N TYR A 299 3.06 -4.52 11.60
CA TYR A 299 2.04 -4.89 12.59
C TYR A 299 2.62 -5.16 13.99
N SER A 300 3.44 -6.21 14.12
CA SER A 300 3.79 -6.78 15.43
C SER A 300 4.47 -5.81 16.39
N LEU A 301 5.30 -4.90 15.86
CA LEU A 301 5.90 -3.83 16.64
C LEU A 301 4.86 -2.85 17.17
N GLY A 302 4.01 -2.31 16.30
CA GLY A 302 2.93 -1.39 16.64
C GLY A 302 1.94 -1.96 17.66
N GLN A 303 1.80 -3.29 17.72
CA GLN A 303 0.94 -3.98 18.68
C GLN A 303 1.61 -4.27 20.05
N THR A 304 2.83 -3.79 20.30
CA THR A 304 3.53 -4.03 21.57
C THR A 304 3.48 -2.79 22.48
N PRO A 305 2.77 -2.82 23.63
CA PRO A 305 2.74 -1.70 24.56
C PRO A 305 4.10 -1.36 25.19
N PRO A 306 4.35 -0.09 25.55
CA PRO A 306 3.46 1.06 25.35
C PRO A 306 3.50 1.54 23.88
N TYR A 307 2.34 1.70 23.24
CA TYR A 307 2.26 1.97 21.79
C TYR A 307 2.98 3.26 21.38
N GLU A 308 2.93 4.29 22.22
CA GLU A 308 3.59 5.57 21.98
C GLU A 308 5.13 5.46 22.00
N PHE A 309 5.69 4.36 22.51
CA PHE A 309 7.13 4.12 22.42
C PHE A 309 7.55 3.88 20.97
N TRP A 310 6.82 3.04 20.23
CA TRP A 310 7.16 2.73 18.85
C TRP A 310 6.97 3.95 17.96
N GLU A 311 5.85 4.64 18.08
CA GLU A 311 5.60 5.91 17.38
C GLU A 311 6.75 6.91 17.60
N LYS A 312 7.18 7.12 18.85
CA LYS A 312 8.32 8.01 19.16
C LYS A 312 9.63 7.54 18.56
N ILE A 313 9.85 6.23 18.49
CA ILE A 313 11.05 5.65 17.89
C ILE A 313 11.06 5.94 16.39
N TYR A 314 9.92 5.78 15.70
CA TYR A 314 9.78 6.15 14.30
C TYR A 314 9.94 7.66 14.10
N ASP A 315 9.28 8.50 14.89
CA ASP A 315 9.40 9.96 14.82
C ASP A 315 10.86 10.41 14.98
N LEU A 316 11.61 9.84 15.93
CA LEU A 316 13.03 10.14 16.12
C LEU A 316 13.84 9.74 14.89
N HIS A 317 13.52 8.62 14.26
CA HIS A 317 14.20 8.17 13.05
C HIS A 317 13.91 9.11 11.88
N PHE A 318 12.63 9.38 11.59
CA PHE A 318 12.21 10.27 10.49
C PHE A 318 12.83 11.67 10.60
N ASN A 319 12.95 12.19 11.82
CA ASN A 319 13.52 13.52 12.05
C ASN A 319 15.06 13.54 12.10
N ASN A 320 15.76 12.43 11.81
CA ASN A 320 17.22 12.26 12.01
C ASN A 320 17.68 12.62 13.43
N GLN A 321 16.83 12.34 14.43
CA GLN A 321 17.07 12.58 15.85
C GLN A 321 17.28 11.27 16.63
N ALA A 322 17.30 10.13 15.94
CA ALA A 322 17.60 8.84 16.53
C ALA A 322 18.97 8.91 17.26
N PRO A 323 19.06 8.47 18.52
CA PRO A 323 20.34 8.47 19.23
C PRO A 323 21.35 7.59 18.51
N SER A 324 22.53 8.13 18.17
CA SER A 324 23.58 7.40 17.43
C SER A 324 24.00 6.07 18.06
N LYS A 325 23.86 5.93 19.39
CA LYS A 325 24.09 4.66 20.10
C LYS A 325 23.07 3.58 19.75
N TRP A 326 21.83 3.98 19.49
CA TRP A 326 20.75 3.08 19.12
C TRP A 326 20.97 2.54 17.70
N GLU A 327 21.19 3.43 16.73
CA GLU A 327 21.57 3.07 15.35
C GLU A 327 22.82 2.17 15.33
N LYS A 328 23.84 2.51 16.12
CA LYS A 328 25.04 1.68 16.23
C LYS A 328 24.73 0.28 16.81
N GLY A 329 23.93 0.19 17.87
CA GLY A 329 23.55 -1.08 18.48
C GLY A 329 22.76 -1.98 17.52
N ILE A 330 21.87 -1.38 16.74
CA ILE A 330 21.15 -2.01 15.64
C ILE A 330 22.12 -2.59 14.62
N MET A 331 23.03 -1.75 14.11
CA MET A 331 23.98 -2.14 13.07
C MET A 331 24.94 -3.22 13.56
N GLU A 332 25.34 -3.19 14.83
CA GLU A 332 26.13 -4.24 15.46
C GLU A 332 25.36 -5.57 15.54
N ILE A 333 24.06 -5.53 15.85
CA ILE A 333 23.19 -6.72 15.85
C ILE A 333 23.06 -7.27 14.42
N LEU A 334 22.80 -6.42 13.42
CA LEU A 334 22.70 -6.83 12.01
C LEU A 334 24.00 -7.47 11.51
N LYS A 335 25.15 -6.87 11.83
CA LYS A 335 26.48 -7.41 11.51
C LYS A 335 26.71 -8.77 12.20
N ALA A 336 26.28 -8.92 13.45
CA ALA A 336 26.47 -10.15 14.22
C ALA A 336 25.52 -11.29 13.83
N HIS A 337 24.26 -10.99 13.47
CA HIS A 337 23.24 -12.01 13.19
C HIS A 337 23.33 -12.54 11.76
N PHE A 338 23.74 -11.70 10.80
CA PHE A 338 23.72 -12.08 9.39
C PHE A 338 25.04 -12.53 8.79
N TYR A 339 26.13 -12.59 9.56
CA TYR A 339 27.46 -12.88 9.03
C TYR A 339 27.67 -12.17 7.69
N LEU A 340 27.30 -10.87 7.61
CA LEU A 340 27.29 -10.12 6.37
C LEU A 340 28.66 -10.32 5.71
N ARG A 341 28.65 -10.86 4.48
CA ARG A 341 29.87 -11.32 3.80
C ARG A 341 30.96 -10.25 3.90
N PRO A 342 32.23 -10.64 4.13
CA PRO A 342 33.36 -9.72 3.97
C PRO A 342 33.29 -9.11 2.56
N GLY A 343 32.96 -7.82 2.46
CA GLY A 343 32.75 -7.13 1.18
C GLY A 343 31.56 -6.18 1.13
N VAL A 344 30.56 -6.34 2.01
CA VAL A 344 29.48 -5.35 2.18
C VAL A 344 29.98 -4.22 3.08
N LYS A 345 30.48 -3.14 2.48
CA LYS A 345 30.96 -1.96 3.22
C LYS A 345 29.78 -1.17 3.78
N LEU A 346 29.58 -1.23 5.09
CA LEU A 346 28.63 -0.39 5.85
C LEU A 346 29.32 0.86 6.46
N ASP A 347 30.51 1.22 5.99
CA ASP A 347 31.40 2.18 6.66
C ASP A 347 31.19 3.65 6.21
N GLN A 348 30.00 4.04 5.77
CA GLN A 348 29.71 5.45 5.47
C GLN A 348 29.11 6.17 6.69
N ASP A 349 29.70 7.32 7.02
CA ASP A 349 29.41 8.21 8.15
C ASP A 349 27.93 8.66 8.17
N PRO A 350 27.16 8.41 9.26
CA PRO A 350 25.69 8.50 9.28
C PRO A 350 25.14 9.91 9.51
N LYS A 351 25.78 10.96 9.00
CA LYS A 351 25.16 12.30 8.96
C LYS A 351 24.29 12.44 7.73
N THR A 352 23.18 11.70 7.69
CA THR A 352 22.35 11.55 6.50
C THR A 352 20.96 12.14 6.72
N GLN A 353 20.59 13.12 5.88
CA GLN A 353 19.27 13.74 5.90
C GLN A 353 18.28 12.91 5.05
N SER A 354 17.24 12.40 5.71
CA SER A 354 16.08 11.59 5.27
C SER A 354 15.26 12.02 4.02
N THR A 355 15.65 13.07 3.27
CA THR A 355 14.68 13.83 2.43
C THR A 355 14.42 13.36 0.97
N LYS A 356 14.79 12.14 0.52
CA LYS A 356 14.68 11.80 -0.93
C LYS A 356 14.31 10.35 -1.31
N PHE A 357 13.28 9.75 -0.72
CA PHE A 357 12.86 8.39 -1.09
C PHE A 357 11.48 8.26 -1.74
N HIS A 358 11.03 9.27 -2.49
CA HIS A 358 9.63 9.27 -2.87
C HIS A 358 9.33 9.83 -4.27
N ASP A 359 10.18 9.51 -5.23
CA ASP A 359 10.04 9.98 -6.62
C ASP A 359 10.42 8.84 -7.58
N ILE A 360 10.08 8.97 -8.87
CA ILE A 360 10.51 8.07 -9.95
C ILE A 360 11.98 7.68 -9.87
N GLU A 361 12.84 8.57 -9.38
CA GLU A 361 14.26 8.30 -9.18
C GLU A 361 14.53 7.09 -8.28
N ALA A 362 13.79 6.93 -7.18
CA ALA A 362 13.95 5.81 -6.24
C ALA A 362 13.49 4.49 -6.87
N LEU A 363 12.32 4.49 -7.52
CA LEU A 363 11.88 3.34 -8.33
C LEU A 363 12.90 3.00 -9.41
N GLN A 364 13.51 4.01 -10.03
CA GLN A 364 14.47 3.82 -11.09
C GLN A 364 15.84 3.31 -10.59
N ALA A 365 16.20 3.61 -9.35
CA ALA A 365 17.34 3.02 -8.65
C ALA A 365 17.09 1.52 -8.37
N GLU A 366 15.88 1.19 -7.92
CA GLU A 366 15.43 -0.19 -7.63
C GLU A 366 14.79 -0.89 -8.83
N ARG A 367 15.13 -0.44 -10.05
CA ARG A 367 14.52 -0.89 -11.32
C ARG A 367 14.40 -2.40 -11.45
N LYS A 368 15.41 -3.14 -11.00
CA LYS A 368 15.45 -4.60 -11.12
C LYS A 368 14.33 -5.28 -10.35
N LEU A 369 13.94 -4.75 -9.19
CA LEU A 369 12.82 -5.29 -8.40
C LEU A 369 11.50 -5.03 -9.11
N VAL A 370 11.29 -3.81 -9.61
CA VAL A 370 10.10 -3.43 -10.38
C VAL A 370 9.99 -4.29 -11.66
N GLU A 371 11.08 -4.42 -12.42
CA GLU A 371 11.12 -5.24 -13.64
C GLU A 371 10.86 -6.71 -13.36
N HIS A 372 11.46 -7.26 -12.29
CA HIS A 372 11.21 -8.63 -11.87
C HIS A 372 9.74 -8.83 -11.51
N TYR A 373 9.16 -7.93 -10.73
CA TYR A 373 7.74 -7.97 -10.37
C TYR A 373 6.84 -7.93 -11.63
N LEU A 374 7.05 -6.95 -12.52
CA LEU A 374 6.27 -6.80 -13.76
C LEU A 374 6.37 -8.05 -14.64
N MET A 375 7.56 -8.63 -14.74
CA MET A 375 7.80 -9.86 -15.49
C MET A 375 7.03 -11.04 -14.89
N GLN A 376 7.08 -11.24 -13.57
CA GLN A 376 6.33 -12.33 -12.93
C GLN A 376 4.83 -12.11 -13.02
N ALA A 377 4.35 -10.88 -12.80
CA ALA A 377 2.94 -10.52 -12.91
C ALA A 377 2.40 -10.83 -14.31
N LYS A 378 3.13 -10.42 -15.36
CA LYS A 378 2.78 -10.77 -16.74
C LYS A 378 2.80 -12.28 -16.96
N LYS A 379 3.84 -12.97 -16.51
CA LYS A 379 4.02 -14.42 -16.73
C LYS A 379 2.94 -15.26 -16.04
N GLU A 380 2.52 -14.86 -14.85
CA GLU A 380 1.58 -15.63 -14.02
C GLU A 380 0.12 -15.39 -14.42
N TYR A 381 -0.22 -14.20 -14.96
CA TYR A 381 -1.62 -13.78 -15.08
C TYR A 381 -2.07 -13.30 -16.47
N LEU A 382 -1.15 -12.98 -17.38
CA LEU A 382 -1.51 -12.39 -18.67
C LEU A 382 -1.11 -13.31 -19.83
N ASP A 383 -1.80 -13.15 -20.96
CA ASP A 383 -1.40 -13.84 -22.19
C ASP A 383 -0.04 -13.33 -22.69
N ARG A 384 0.66 -14.16 -23.47
CA ARG A 384 2.01 -13.83 -23.98
C ARG A 384 2.06 -12.49 -24.73
N GLU A 385 1.01 -12.22 -25.52
CA GLU A 385 0.88 -11.04 -26.37
C GLU A 385 0.39 -9.81 -25.61
N ASP A 386 -0.10 -9.98 -24.37
CA ASP A 386 -0.61 -8.86 -23.57
C ASP A 386 0.53 -7.97 -23.07
N GLU A 387 0.26 -6.67 -22.94
CA GLU A 387 1.26 -5.69 -22.48
C GLU A 387 0.77 -4.83 -21.32
N ILE A 388 1.58 -4.75 -20.26
CA ILE A 388 1.42 -3.75 -19.21
C ILE A 388 1.96 -2.43 -19.72
N THR A 389 1.07 -1.45 -19.92
CA THR A 389 1.35 -0.13 -20.49
C THR A 389 1.40 0.97 -19.44
N SER A 390 0.86 0.72 -18.24
CA SER A 390 0.83 1.69 -17.15
C SER A 390 0.86 0.98 -15.79
N LEU A 391 1.39 1.66 -14.78
CA LEU A 391 1.44 1.22 -13.39
C LEU A 391 0.86 2.32 -12.49
N ILE A 392 -0.12 1.99 -11.65
CA ILE A 392 -0.64 2.87 -10.60
C ILE A 392 -0.32 2.23 -9.24
N TYR A 393 0.27 2.98 -8.31
CA TYR A 393 0.63 2.50 -6.99
C TYR A 393 0.49 3.57 -5.89
N GLY A 394 0.70 3.23 -4.60
CA GLY A 394 0.52 4.17 -3.47
C GLY A 394 1.75 4.37 -2.55
N HIS A 395 2.47 3.28 -2.29
CA HIS A 395 3.43 3.09 -1.20
C HIS A 395 4.32 4.25 -0.73
N THR A 396 4.92 5.05 -1.62
CA THR A 396 5.93 6.04 -1.19
C THR A 396 5.34 7.27 -0.52
N HIS A 397 4.02 7.37 -0.36
CA HIS A 397 3.28 8.51 0.19
C HIS A 397 3.52 9.86 -0.51
N ILE A 398 4.33 9.92 -1.56
CA ILE A 398 4.52 11.11 -2.38
C ILE A 398 3.89 10.86 -3.74
N PRO A 399 2.86 11.64 -4.09
CA PRO A 399 2.14 11.41 -5.31
C PRO A 399 2.98 11.81 -6.52
N SER A 400 2.82 11.06 -7.60
CA SER A 400 3.44 11.33 -8.89
C SER A 400 2.43 11.11 -10.01
N PHE A 401 2.54 11.90 -11.07
CA PHE A 401 1.57 11.87 -12.17
C PHE A 401 2.24 11.94 -13.53
N GLY A 402 2.05 10.88 -14.33
CA GLY A 402 2.50 10.85 -15.72
C GLY A 402 4.02 10.78 -15.86
N GLU A 403 4.69 10.20 -14.87
CA GLU A 403 6.14 10.00 -14.95
C GLU A 403 6.47 8.77 -15.78
N ILE A 404 7.68 8.76 -16.34
CA ILE A 404 8.13 7.69 -17.22
C ILE A 404 9.16 6.84 -16.51
N PHE A 405 8.77 5.62 -16.17
CA PHE A 405 9.70 4.58 -15.78
C PHE A 405 10.28 3.91 -17.03
N VAL A 406 11.61 3.87 -17.12
CA VAL A 406 12.28 3.21 -18.24
C VAL A 406 12.64 1.79 -17.84
N ARG A 407 12.01 0.80 -18.45
CA ARG A 407 12.39 -0.62 -18.33
C ARG A 407 13.25 -1.07 -19.50
N TYR A 408 14.02 -2.13 -19.32
CA TYR A 408 14.81 -2.77 -20.36
C TYR A 408 14.28 -4.16 -20.68
N ASP A 409 14.08 -4.41 -21.98
CA ASP A 409 13.77 -5.73 -22.52
C ASP A 409 14.77 -6.03 -23.64
N GLU A 410 15.62 -7.04 -23.45
CA GLU A 410 16.73 -7.36 -24.36
C GLU A 410 17.55 -6.12 -24.75
N GLU A 411 17.92 -5.30 -23.74
CA GLU A 411 18.65 -4.02 -23.89
C GLU A 411 17.87 -2.88 -24.59
N LYS A 412 16.62 -3.11 -25.01
CA LYS A 412 15.74 -2.07 -25.56
C LYS A 412 15.01 -1.34 -24.45
N LYS A 413 15.09 -0.01 -24.47
CA LYS A 413 14.29 0.85 -23.59
C LYS A 413 12.83 0.73 -23.97
N ARG A 414 11.99 0.36 -23.01
CA ARG A 414 10.53 0.45 -23.12
C ARG A 414 10.04 1.43 -22.04
N PRO A 415 9.32 2.50 -22.41
CA PRO A 415 8.70 3.38 -21.42
C PRO A 415 7.52 2.68 -20.77
N LEU A 416 7.26 3.02 -19.51
CA LEU A 416 6.09 2.64 -18.74
C LEU A 416 5.59 3.90 -18.03
N ASN A 417 4.32 4.24 -18.24
CA ASN A 417 3.71 5.35 -17.50
C ASN A 417 3.49 4.92 -16.05
N ILE A 418 3.95 5.73 -15.10
CA ILE A 418 3.73 5.46 -13.68
C ILE A 418 2.96 6.60 -13.01
N TYR A 419 2.17 6.21 -12.02
CA TYR A 419 1.32 7.10 -11.24
C TYR A 419 1.35 6.65 -9.78
N ASN A 420 1.49 7.60 -8.85
CA ASN A 420 1.39 7.34 -7.42
C ASN A 420 0.19 8.10 -6.80
N THR A 421 -0.72 7.38 -6.14
CA THR A 421 -1.94 7.88 -5.49
C THR A 421 -1.77 8.40 -4.06
N GLY A 422 -0.54 8.36 -3.52
CA GLY A 422 -0.20 8.77 -2.15
C GLY A 422 -0.39 10.26 -1.86
N GLY A 423 0.22 10.74 -0.77
CA GLY A 423 0.13 12.14 -0.30
C GLY A 423 -0.85 12.36 0.85
N TRP A 424 -1.39 11.28 1.39
CA TRP A 424 -2.37 11.30 2.47
C TRP A 424 -1.73 11.34 3.87
N VAL A 425 -0.45 10.98 3.98
CA VAL A 425 0.39 11.15 5.18
C VAL A 425 1.28 12.40 5.03
N ASN A 426 1.34 13.24 6.06
CA ASN A 426 2.21 14.41 6.09
C ASN A 426 3.57 14.07 6.73
N ILE A 427 4.45 13.41 5.97
CA ILE A 427 5.74 12.87 6.45
C ILE A 427 6.76 13.97 6.75
N ASP A 428 6.80 15.02 5.93
CA ASP A 428 7.60 16.21 6.19
C ASP A 428 6.70 17.44 6.37
N PRO A 429 6.56 17.94 7.61
CA PRO A 429 5.81 19.15 7.90
C PRO A 429 6.20 20.38 7.08
N ALA A 430 7.44 20.42 6.54
CA ALA A 430 7.98 21.50 5.74
C ALA A 430 7.74 21.34 4.22
N THR A 431 7.59 20.10 3.74
CA THR A 431 7.29 19.79 2.33
C THR A 431 5.96 19.03 2.28
N PHE A 432 4.89 19.78 2.53
CA PHE A 432 3.56 19.23 2.47
C PHE A 432 3.24 18.66 1.07
N HIS A 433 2.91 17.37 1.01
CA HIS A 433 2.46 16.71 -0.20
C HIS A 433 0.93 16.70 -0.25
N MET A 434 0.37 17.28 -1.31
CA MET A 434 -1.06 17.22 -1.56
C MET A 434 -1.42 15.87 -2.17
N PRO A 435 -2.39 15.13 -1.61
CA PRO A 435 -2.79 13.84 -2.18
C PRO A 435 -3.33 14.00 -3.59
N VAL A 436 -3.03 13.02 -4.45
CA VAL A 436 -3.47 13.03 -5.85
C VAL A 436 -4.23 11.73 -6.15
N PRO A 437 -5.55 11.69 -5.91
CA PRO A 437 -6.38 10.58 -6.38
C PRO A 437 -6.28 10.45 -7.91
N MET A 438 -6.12 9.21 -8.40
CA MET A 438 -6.08 8.95 -9.84
C MET A 438 -7.49 8.72 -10.37
N LEU A 439 -7.78 9.29 -11.54
CA LEU A 439 -9.01 9.11 -12.28
C LEU A 439 -8.72 8.18 -13.46
N ILE A 440 -9.52 7.14 -13.66
CA ILE A 440 -9.39 6.24 -14.81
C ILE A 440 -10.65 6.39 -15.65
N TYR A 441 -10.48 6.65 -16.95
CA TYR A 441 -11.58 6.83 -17.89
C TYR A 441 -11.86 5.54 -18.67
N GLU A 442 -13.05 5.44 -19.27
CA GLU A 442 -13.47 4.27 -20.07
C GLU A 442 -12.56 3.96 -21.28
N ASP A 443 -11.79 4.94 -21.77
CA ASP A 443 -10.81 4.74 -22.82
C ASP A 443 -9.44 4.24 -22.30
N GLY A 444 -9.31 4.04 -20.99
CA GLY A 444 -8.08 3.62 -20.33
C GLY A 444 -7.08 4.75 -20.05
N THR A 445 -7.44 6.01 -20.31
CA THR A 445 -6.64 7.18 -19.94
C THR A 445 -6.64 7.37 -18.43
N VAL A 446 -5.50 7.79 -17.89
CA VAL A 446 -5.33 8.12 -16.46
C VAL A 446 -5.20 9.64 -16.29
N GLY A 447 -6.07 10.21 -15.47
CA GLY A 447 -6.05 11.60 -15.02
C GLY A 447 -5.76 11.71 -13.53
N ALA A 448 -5.57 12.94 -13.05
CA ALA A 448 -5.38 13.24 -11.63
C ALA A 448 -6.49 14.19 -11.14
N LEU A 449 -7.06 13.87 -9.98
CA LEU A 449 -7.94 14.79 -9.26
C LEU A 449 -7.07 15.74 -8.44
N ARG A 450 -7.16 17.04 -8.72
CA ARG A 450 -6.47 18.08 -7.93
C ARG A 450 -7.39 18.57 -6.82
N LEU A 451 -6.93 18.40 -5.60
CA LEU A 451 -7.55 18.92 -4.37
C LEU A 451 -6.98 20.32 -4.08
N THR A 452 -7.68 21.15 -3.30
CA THR A 452 -7.37 22.58 -3.11
C THR A 452 -7.09 22.99 -1.68
#